data_AF-B7IFT8-F1
#
_entry.id   AF-B7IFT8-F1
#
_cell.length_a   1.000
_cell.length_b   1.000
_cell.length_c   1.000
_cell.angle_alpha   90.00
_cell.angle_beta   90.00
_cell.angle_gamma   90.00
#
_symmetry.space_group_name_H-M   'P 1'
#
loop_
_entity.id
_entity.type
_entity.pdbx_description
1 polymer ?
#
loop_
_entity_poly.entity_id
_entity_poly.type
_entity_poly.pdbx_seq_one_letter_code
_entity_poly.pdbx_strand_id
1 'polypeptide(L)'
;MRRRRRNTGWIWIVLTLVIIAGIIGAFFWKIYSVKNNEEFNLSYVSQYLFIDKSNEEGFYVVVNGSKRTVNILKIKNHTFDPEKKQEINFSSPILALKILGEMFNVDSNYKYYVVVDTGKIASAAKKLNVNASSFDELFNVLSERGLKIFDFFKLNSILKELRPETTLNAPSIAKLIYSLGNFSVRFKDIPTLTKRPLSITVGDSTFERIYIDTEKIQQLKNEIGG
;
A
#
# COMPACT_ATOMS: atom_id res chain seq x y z
N MET A 1 12.77 61.97 -34.80
CA MET A 1 12.05 61.14 -33.81
C MET A 1 12.89 59.92 -33.43
N ARG A 2 13.51 59.89 -32.25
CA ARG A 2 14.21 58.69 -31.74
C ARG A 2 13.15 57.66 -31.31
N ARG A 3 12.99 56.57 -32.07
CA ARG A 3 12.19 55.40 -31.63
C ARG A 3 12.84 54.85 -30.37
N ARG A 4 12.23 55.09 -29.19
CA ARG A 4 12.53 54.37 -27.95
C ARG A 4 12.43 52.88 -28.28
N ARG A 5 13.57 52.18 -28.39
CA ARG A 5 13.60 50.71 -28.34
C ARG A 5 13.01 50.34 -26.98
N ARG A 6 11.72 50.00 -26.96
CA ARG A 6 11.05 49.43 -25.79
C ARG A 6 11.90 48.24 -25.38
N ASN A 7 12.45 48.28 -24.17
CA ASN A 7 13.28 47.23 -23.63
C ASN A 7 12.37 46.03 -23.31
N THR A 8 12.05 45.24 -24.34
CA THR A 8 11.15 44.09 -24.30
C THR A 8 11.71 42.94 -23.44
N GLY A 9 12.99 43.00 -23.06
CA GLY A 9 13.62 42.01 -22.18
C GLY A 9 12.98 41.93 -20.79
N TRP A 10 12.54 43.04 -20.21
CA TRP A 10 11.85 43.04 -18.91
C TRP A 10 10.52 42.29 -18.95
N ILE A 11 9.79 42.38 -20.07
CA ILE A 11 8.51 41.68 -20.25
C ILE A 11 8.75 40.17 -20.25
N TRP A 12 9.81 39.70 -20.94
CA TRP A 12 10.19 38.28 -20.92
C TRP A 12 10.62 37.82 -19.53
N ILE A 13 11.41 38.61 -18.79
CA ILE A 13 11.82 38.28 -17.42
C ILE A 13 10.60 38.15 -16.49
N VAL A 14 9.68 39.11 -16.54
CA VAL A 14 8.45 39.08 -15.74
C VAL A 14 7.59 37.88 -16.15
N LEU A 15 7.45 37.60 -17.44
CA LEU A 15 6.70 36.44 -17.93
C LEU A 15 7.31 35.12 -17.45
N THR A 16 8.64 34.97 -17.53
CA THR A 16 9.35 33.81 -17.00
C THR A 16 9.12 33.65 -15.50
N LEU A 17 9.22 34.72 -14.72
CA LEU A 17 8.96 34.69 -13.28
C LEU A 17 7.53 34.26 -12.95
N VAL A 18 6.53 34.77 -13.69
CA VAL A 18 5.12 34.37 -13.52
C VAL A 18 4.91 32.90 -13.84
N ILE A 19 5.54 32.38 -14.91
CA ILE A 19 5.47 30.95 -15.26
C ILE A 19 6.11 30.09 -14.17
N ILE A 20 7.30 30.47 -13.70
CA ILE A 20 8.00 29.75 -12.62
C ILE A 20 7.15 29.76 -11.35
N ALA A 21 6.59 30.91 -10.96
CA ALA A 21 5.70 31.02 -9.81
C ALA A 21 4.44 30.15 -9.97
N GLY A 22 3.86 30.09 -11.17
CA GLY A 22 2.73 29.22 -11.49
C GLY A 22 3.06 27.73 -11.35
N ILE A 23 4.24 27.30 -11.84
CA ILE A 23 4.71 25.91 -11.71
C ILE A 23 4.94 25.58 -10.23
N ILE A 24 5.59 26.45 -9.47
CA ILE A 24 5.82 26.27 -8.03
C ILE A 24 4.49 26.22 -7.28
N GLY A 25 3.55 27.10 -7.60
CA GLY A 25 2.21 27.12 -7.00
C GLY A 25 1.44 25.82 -7.24
N ALA A 26 1.38 25.35 -8.48
CA ALA A 26 0.78 24.07 -8.82
C ALA A 26 1.47 22.90 -8.11
N PHE A 27 2.80 23.00 -7.93
CA PHE A 27 3.58 21.98 -7.27
C PHE A 27 3.20 21.82 -5.80
N PHE A 28 3.19 22.94 -5.04
CA PHE A 28 2.77 22.94 -3.64
C PHE A 28 1.30 22.59 -3.46
N TRP A 29 0.44 23.06 -4.36
CA TRP A 29 -0.99 22.72 -4.34
C TRP A 29 -1.23 21.21 -4.42
N LYS A 30 -0.51 20.50 -5.30
CA LYS A 30 -0.64 19.04 -5.43
C LYS A 30 -0.28 18.31 -4.13
N ILE A 31 0.81 18.72 -3.49
CA ILE A 31 1.26 18.13 -2.22
C ILE A 31 0.25 18.44 -1.12
N TYR A 32 -0.19 19.69 -1.01
CA TYR A 32 -1.18 20.13 -0.03
C TYR A 32 -2.49 19.37 -0.17
N SER A 33 -3.02 19.23 -1.40
CA SER A 33 -4.25 18.50 -1.68
C SER A 33 -4.19 17.03 -1.23
N VAL A 34 -3.03 16.38 -1.36
CA VAL A 34 -2.85 15.00 -0.89
C VAL A 34 -2.71 14.96 0.63
N LYS A 35 -1.89 15.84 1.21
CA LYS A 35 -1.62 15.85 2.66
C LYS A 35 -2.80 16.29 3.52
N ASN A 36 -3.67 17.14 2.98
CA ASN A 36 -4.85 17.66 3.69
C ASN A 36 -6.08 16.74 3.57
N ASN A 37 -5.96 15.60 2.88
CA ASN A 37 -7.03 14.63 2.79
C ASN A 37 -7.07 13.75 4.05
N GLU A 38 -8.26 13.41 4.54
CA GLU A 38 -8.42 12.59 5.76
C GLU A 38 -7.76 11.21 5.65
N GLU A 39 -7.74 10.62 4.44
CA GLU A 39 -7.08 9.34 4.19
C GLU A 39 -5.55 9.41 4.32
N PHE A 40 -4.96 10.61 4.23
CA PHE A 40 -3.54 10.83 4.52
C PHE A 40 -3.26 11.00 6.01
N ASN A 41 -4.28 11.19 6.86
CA ASN A 41 -4.09 11.50 8.27
C ASN A 41 -3.20 10.44 8.95
N LEU A 42 -2.05 10.90 9.43
CA LEU A 42 -0.98 10.08 9.98
C LEU A 42 -1.29 9.54 11.37
N SER A 43 -2.38 9.97 12.02
CA SER A 43 -2.83 9.44 13.31
C SER A 43 -3.77 8.24 13.15
N TYR A 44 -4.44 8.12 11.99
CA TYR A 44 -5.42 7.07 11.76
C TYR A 44 -4.79 5.71 11.45
N VAL A 45 -5.51 4.65 11.83
CA VAL A 45 -5.14 3.27 11.51
C VAL A 45 -5.67 2.93 10.12
N SER A 46 -4.81 2.39 9.27
CA SER A 46 -5.17 2.00 7.91
C SER A 46 -4.69 0.58 7.61
N GLN A 47 -5.56 -0.21 7.00
CA GLN A 47 -5.29 -1.56 6.56
C GLN A 47 -5.19 -1.61 5.04
N TYR A 48 -4.26 -2.42 4.55
CA TYR A 48 -4.06 -2.66 3.13
C TYR A 48 -3.88 -4.15 2.89
N LEU A 49 -4.45 -4.68 1.82
CA LEU A 49 -4.18 -6.04 1.35
C LEU A 49 -3.66 -5.98 -0.09
N PHE A 50 -2.40 -6.34 -0.27
CA PHE A 50 -1.76 -6.43 -1.58
C PHE A 50 -1.67 -7.89 -2.00
N ILE A 51 -2.34 -8.26 -3.09
CA ILE A 51 -2.38 -9.64 -3.59
C ILE A 51 -1.60 -9.72 -4.90
N ASP A 52 -0.63 -10.62 -4.94
CA ASP A 52 0.04 -11.08 -6.16
C ASP A 52 -0.67 -12.35 -6.65
N LYS A 53 -1.47 -12.21 -7.71
CA LYS A 53 -2.22 -13.30 -8.33
C LYS A 53 -1.32 -14.40 -8.87
N SER A 54 -0.16 -14.05 -9.41
CA SER A 54 0.72 -14.99 -10.10
C SER A 54 1.39 -15.96 -9.13
N ASN A 55 1.61 -15.52 -7.88
CA ASN A 55 2.30 -16.29 -6.85
C ASN A 55 1.37 -16.82 -5.76
N GLU A 56 0.07 -16.49 -5.81
CA GLU A 56 -0.92 -16.81 -4.76
C GLU A 56 -0.49 -16.31 -3.36
N GLU A 57 0.19 -15.17 -3.33
CA GLU A 57 0.71 -14.54 -2.12
C GLU A 57 0.02 -13.19 -1.88
N GLY A 58 -0.16 -12.87 -0.60
CA GLY A 58 -0.76 -11.63 -0.14
C GLY A 58 0.07 -10.99 0.97
N PHE A 59 0.03 -9.67 1.03
CA PHE A 59 0.67 -8.87 2.06
C PHE A 59 -0.40 -8.03 2.75
N TYR A 60 -0.71 -8.38 3.98
CA TYR A 60 -1.60 -7.60 4.84
C TYR A 60 -0.77 -6.58 5.60
N VAL A 61 -0.99 -5.31 5.29
CA VAL A 61 -0.23 -4.19 5.84
C VAL A 61 -1.12 -3.39 6.77
N VAL A 62 -0.68 -3.21 8.02
CA VAL A 62 -1.34 -2.39 9.02
C VAL A 62 -0.45 -1.20 9.34
N VAL A 63 -0.91 -0.01 8.98
CA VAL A 63 -0.29 1.26 9.35
C VAL A 63 -0.99 1.77 10.60
N ASN A 64 -0.28 1.78 11.74
CA ASN A 64 -0.77 2.38 12.97
C ASN A 64 -0.10 3.74 13.17
N GLY A 65 -0.89 4.79 12.95
CA GLY A 65 -0.45 6.17 13.05
C GLY A 65 0.02 6.58 14.45
N SER A 66 -0.83 6.30 15.45
CA SER A 66 -0.56 6.61 16.86
C SER A 66 0.71 5.94 17.39
N LYS A 67 0.98 4.69 16.98
CA LYS A 67 2.17 3.94 17.39
C LYS A 67 3.38 4.18 16.49
N ARG A 68 3.19 4.86 15.36
CA ARG A 68 4.21 5.04 14.30
C ARG A 68 4.85 3.71 13.88
N THR A 69 4.01 2.71 13.61
CA THR A 69 4.45 1.37 13.18
C THR A 69 3.75 0.96 11.89
N VAL A 70 4.47 0.22 11.05
CA VAL A 70 3.92 -0.49 9.88
C VAL A 70 4.20 -1.98 10.05
N ASN A 71 3.15 -2.78 10.26
CA ASN A 71 3.27 -4.22 10.30
C ASN A 71 2.89 -4.78 8.94
N ILE A 72 3.76 -5.59 8.35
CA ILE A 72 3.57 -6.24 7.04
C ILE A 72 3.57 -7.73 7.28
N LEU A 73 2.41 -8.35 7.08
CA LEU A 73 2.21 -9.78 7.23
C LEU A 73 2.12 -10.44 5.87
N LYS A 74 3.03 -11.37 5.60
CA LYS A 74 3.00 -12.22 4.41
C LYS A 74 2.09 -13.42 4.65
N ILE A 75 1.23 -13.69 3.66
CA ILE A 75 0.11 -14.62 3.76
C ILE A 75 0.01 -15.36 2.44
N LYS A 76 -0.34 -16.65 2.50
CA LYS A 76 -0.65 -17.43 1.31
C LYS A 76 -2.16 -17.52 1.09
N ASN A 77 -2.57 -17.69 -0.16
CA ASN A 77 -3.95 -18.03 -0.45
C ASN A 77 -4.36 -19.33 0.27
N HIS A 78 -5.65 -19.52 0.51
CA HIS A 78 -6.19 -20.69 1.22
C HIS A 78 -5.70 -20.86 2.66
N THR A 79 -5.21 -19.79 3.29
CA THR A 79 -4.87 -19.80 4.72
C THR A 79 -6.16 -19.91 5.54
N PHE A 80 -6.24 -20.91 6.41
CA PHE A 80 -7.44 -21.27 7.16
C PHE A 80 -7.24 -21.07 8.66
N ASP A 81 -8.18 -20.34 9.26
CA ASP A 81 -8.31 -20.15 10.70
C ASP A 81 -9.25 -21.22 11.28
N PRO A 82 -8.72 -22.20 12.04
CA PRO A 82 -9.54 -23.28 12.59
C PRO A 82 -10.44 -22.81 13.74
N GLU A 83 -10.10 -21.76 14.48
CA GLU A 83 -10.91 -21.25 15.59
C GLU A 83 -12.15 -20.55 15.04
N LYS A 84 -11.98 -19.72 14.01
CA LYS A 84 -13.09 -18.98 13.38
C LYS A 84 -13.79 -19.74 12.27
N LYS A 85 -13.24 -20.87 11.83
CA LYS A 85 -13.70 -21.66 10.67
C LYS A 85 -13.77 -20.81 9.40
N GLN A 86 -12.81 -19.93 9.21
CA GLN A 86 -12.76 -18.97 8.11
C GLN A 86 -11.51 -19.18 7.27
N GLU A 87 -11.66 -18.98 5.97
CA GLU A 87 -10.57 -19.10 5.00
C GLU A 87 -10.27 -17.74 4.38
N ILE A 88 -8.98 -17.41 4.32
CA ILE A 88 -8.48 -16.27 3.56
C ILE A 88 -8.38 -16.71 2.10
N ASN A 89 -9.36 -16.28 1.31
CA ASN A 89 -9.42 -16.53 -0.12
C ASN A 89 -9.25 -15.22 -0.90
N PHE A 90 -8.18 -15.13 -1.68
CA PHE A 90 -7.85 -13.94 -2.46
C PHE A 90 -8.81 -13.66 -3.63
N SER A 91 -9.68 -14.60 -3.98
CA SER A 91 -10.78 -14.38 -4.93
C SER A 91 -11.83 -13.39 -4.40
N SER A 92 -11.89 -13.19 -3.07
CA SER A 92 -12.71 -12.17 -2.43
C SER A 92 -11.85 -11.26 -1.54
N PRO A 93 -11.14 -10.27 -2.12
CA PRO A 93 -10.22 -9.40 -1.39
C PRO A 93 -10.88 -8.66 -0.22
N ILE A 94 -12.14 -8.24 -0.39
CA ILE A 94 -12.91 -7.55 0.64
C ILE A 94 -13.16 -8.46 1.84
N LEU A 95 -13.57 -9.70 1.59
CA LEU A 95 -13.81 -10.67 2.65
C LEU A 95 -12.50 -11.10 3.31
N ALA A 96 -11.45 -11.35 2.53
CA ALA A 96 -10.12 -11.65 3.05
C ALA A 96 -9.60 -10.55 3.98
N LEU A 97 -9.71 -9.29 3.56
CA LEU A 97 -9.32 -8.13 4.37
C LEU A 97 -10.15 -8.00 5.65
N LYS A 98 -11.45 -8.31 5.59
CA LYS A 98 -12.32 -8.35 6.78
C LYS A 98 -11.88 -9.43 7.77
N ILE A 99 -11.69 -10.66 7.29
CA ILE A 99 -11.23 -11.81 8.09
C ILE A 99 -9.90 -11.47 8.78
N LEU A 100 -8.96 -10.88 8.04
CA LEU A 100 -7.66 -10.46 8.56
C LEU A 100 -7.77 -9.38 9.63
N GLY A 101 -8.61 -8.36 9.40
CA GLY A 101 -8.90 -7.34 10.41
C GLY A 101 -9.45 -7.94 11.70
N GLU A 102 -10.39 -8.88 11.59
CA GLU A 102 -10.97 -9.58 12.75
C GLU A 102 -9.96 -10.53 13.43
N MET A 103 -9.12 -11.23 12.65
CA MET A 103 -8.09 -12.14 13.16
C MET A 103 -7.10 -11.40 14.07
N PHE A 104 -6.63 -10.24 13.62
CA PHE A 104 -5.66 -9.42 14.34
C PHE A 104 -6.30 -8.36 15.26
N ASN A 105 -7.62 -8.35 15.40
CA ASN A 105 -8.38 -7.35 16.18
C ASN A 105 -7.99 -5.91 15.83
N VAL A 106 -7.84 -5.62 14.54
CA VAL A 106 -7.47 -4.29 14.08
C VAL A 106 -8.74 -3.55 13.69
N ASP A 107 -9.08 -2.55 14.50
CA ASP A 107 -10.08 -1.55 14.14
C ASP A 107 -9.40 -0.43 13.33
N SER A 108 -9.85 -0.22 12.10
CA SER A 108 -9.18 0.67 11.15
C SER A 108 -10.15 1.67 10.56
N ASN A 109 -9.72 2.92 10.48
CA ASN A 109 -10.48 3.99 9.84
C ASN A 109 -10.63 3.76 8.33
N TYR A 110 -9.60 3.20 7.70
CA TYR A 110 -9.59 2.95 6.26
C TYR A 110 -9.06 1.57 5.90
N LYS A 111 -9.64 0.98 4.86
CA LYS A 111 -9.37 -0.38 4.39
C LYS A 111 -9.21 -0.36 2.87
N TYR A 112 -8.06 -0.83 2.40
CA TYR A 112 -7.76 -0.85 0.96
C TYR A 112 -7.32 -2.23 0.51
N TYR A 113 -7.50 -2.51 -0.77
CA TYR A 113 -6.90 -3.67 -1.41
C TYR A 113 -6.35 -3.34 -2.80
N VAL A 114 -5.43 -4.17 -3.24
CA VAL A 114 -4.84 -4.21 -4.57
C VAL A 114 -4.71 -5.65 -4.98
N VAL A 115 -5.13 -5.97 -6.19
CA VAL A 115 -4.94 -7.28 -6.79
C VAL A 115 -4.31 -7.12 -8.16
N VAL A 116 -3.10 -7.67 -8.32
CA VAL A 116 -2.31 -7.53 -9.53
C VAL A 116 -1.49 -8.78 -9.83
N ASP A 117 -1.06 -8.90 -11.07
CA ASP A 117 -0.03 -9.86 -11.47
C ASP A 117 1.37 -9.28 -11.23
N THR A 118 2.38 -10.15 -11.08
CA THR A 118 3.78 -9.76 -10.82
C THR A 118 4.29 -8.68 -11.80
N GLY A 119 3.92 -8.75 -13.08
CA GLY A 119 4.32 -7.77 -14.09
C GLY A 119 3.85 -6.33 -13.79
N LYS A 120 2.67 -6.16 -13.19
CA LYS A 120 2.15 -4.84 -12.79
C LYS A 120 2.85 -4.27 -11.56
N ILE A 121 3.33 -5.15 -10.66
CA ILE A 121 4.15 -4.74 -9.50
C ILE A 121 5.42 -4.05 -10.00
N ALA A 122 6.14 -4.68 -10.94
CA ALA A 122 7.35 -4.10 -11.52
C ALA A 122 7.08 -2.80 -12.27
N SER A 123 5.98 -2.70 -13.02
CA SER A 123 5.58 -1.47 -13.70
C SER A 123 5.25 -0.34 -12.72
N ALA A 124 4.55 -0.63 -11.62
CA ALA A 124 4.27 0.32 -10.56
C ALA A 124 5.55 0.79 -9.84
N ALA A 125 6.46 -0.13 -9.52
CA ALA A 125 7.76 0.17 -8.91
C ALA A 125 8.60 1.12 -9.78
N LYS A 126 8.65 0.86 -11.09
CA LYS A 126 9.35 1.73 -12.05
C LYS A 126 8.80 3.16 -12.07
N LYS A 127 7.50 3.37 -11.86
CA LYS A 127 6.95 4.75 -11.73
C LYS A 127 7.58 5.49 -10.55
N LEU A 128 7.90 4.80 -9.46
CA LEU A 128 8.59 5.39 -8.30
C LEU A 128 10.11 5.54 -8.50
N ASN A 129 10.63 5.21 -9.69
CA ASN A 129 12.07 5.07 -9.97
C ASN A 129 12.73 4.07 -9.02
N VAL A 130 12.04 2.97 -8.72
CA VAL A 130 12.52 1.87 -7.90
C VAL A 130 12.52 0.60 -8.75
N ASN A 131 13.52 -0.27 -8.53
CA ASN A 131 13.55 -1.60 -9.12
C ASN A 131 13.05 -2.61 -8.07
N ALA A 132 11.87 -3.16 -8.30
CA ALA A 132 11.28 -4.22 -7.49
C ALA A 132 10.42 -5.10 -8.39
N SER A 133 10.50 -6.40 -8.21
CA SER A 133 9.76 -7.41 -8.98
C SER A 133 8.63 -8.05 -8.19
N SER A 134 8.64 -7.93 -6.86
CA SER A 134 7.63 -8.43 -5.94
C SER A 134 7.19 -7.35 -4.95
N PHE A 135 6.07 -7.58 -4.25
CA PHE A 135 5.62 -6.68 -3.19
C PHE A 135 6.58 -6.65 -2.00
N ASP A 136 7.24 -7.77 -1.69
CA ASP A 136 8.25 -7.85 -0.64
C ASP A 136 9.43 -6.90 -0.93
N GLU A 137 10.01 -7.02 -2.13
CA GLU A 137 11.08 -6.12 -2.60
C GLU A 137 10.61 -4.67 -2.64
N LEU A 138 9.38 -4.43 -3.11
CA LEU A 138 8.82 -3.09 -3.18
C LEU A 138 8.71 -2.46 -1.79
N PHE A 139 8.17 -3.17 -0.81
CA PHE A 139 8.05 -2.64 0.55
C PHE A 139 9.40 -2.46 1.23
N ASN A 140 10.36 -3.35 0.99
CA ASN A 140 11.72 -3.22 1.49
C ASN A 140 12.39 -1.95 0.95
N VAL A 141 12.35 -1.72 -0.37
CA VAL A 141 12.96 -0.51 -0.94
C VAL A 141 12.22 0.76 -0.50
N LEU A 142 10.90 0.71 -0.36
CA LEU A 142 10.11 1.86 0.09
C LEU A 142 10.29 2.16 1.58
N SER A 143 10.64 1.17 2.42
CA SER A 143 10.91 1.40 3.84
C SER A 143 12.23 2.17 4.06
N GLU A 144 13.21 1.99 3.17
CA GLU A 144 14.45 2.75 3.21
C GLU A 144 14.32 4.13 2.55
N ARG A 145 13.60 4.20 1.42
CA ARG A 145 13.51 5.41 0.58
C ARG A 145 12.48 6.41 1.09
N GLY A 146 11.33 5.92 1.56
CA GLY A 146 10.16 6.72 1.88
C GLY A 146 9.54 7.49 0.71
N LEU A 147 8.64 8.42 1.05
CA LEU A 147 7.93 9.27 0.09
C LEU A 147 8.74 10.53 -0.23
N LYS A 148 9.11 10.70 -1.50
CA LYS A 148 9.80 11.89 -2.00
C LYS A 148 8.81 12.93 -2.51
N ILE A 149 9.25 14.19 -2.53
CA ILE A 149 8.44 15.34 -2.96
C ILE A 149 7.94 15.16 -4.43
N PHE A 150 8.77 14.61 -5.31
CA PHE A 150 8.37 14.36 -6.70
C PHE A 150 7.43 13.17 -6.89
N ASP A 151 7.28 12.29 -5.88
CA ASP A 151 6.40 11.12 -5.99
C ASP A 151 4.92 11.52 -6.01
N PHE A 152 4.57 12.67 -5.41
CA PHE A 152 3.20 13.21 -5.38
C PHE A 152 2.60 13.41 -6.79
N PHE A 153 3.44 13.65 -7.80
CA PHE A 153 3.01 13.78 -9.21
C PHE A 153 2.82 12.44 -9.90
N LYS A 154 3.42 11.38 -9.35
CA LYS A 154 3.41 10.03 -9.91
C LYS A 154 2.34 9.13 -9.31
N LEU A 155 1.74 9.50 -8.18
CA LEU A 155 0.67 8.75 -7.50
C LEU A 155 -0.43 8.29 -8.46
N ASN A 156 -0.94 9.19 -9.31
CA ASN A 156 -1.98 8.85 -10.29
C ASN A 156 -1.47 7.87 -11.36
N SER A 157 -0.20 7.94 -11.75
CA SER A 157 0.38 6.99 -12.70
C SER A 157 0.57 5.62 -12.06
N ILE A 158 0.94 5.56 -10.79
CA ILE A 158 1.06 4.29 -10.04
C ILE A 158 -0.31 3.63 -9.95
N LEU A 159 -1.34 4.39 -9.56
CA LEU A 159 -2.71 3.89 -9.49
C LEU A 159 -3.23 3.33 -10.81
N LYS A 160 -2.81 3.90 -11.94
CA LYS A 160 -3.16 3.38 -13.26
C LYS A 160 -2.55 1.99 -13.51
N GLU A 161 -1.33 1.74 -13.06
CA GLU A 161 -0.69 0.41 -13.18
C GLU A 161 -1.37 -0.62 -12.27
N LEU A 162 -1.85 -0.20 -11.09
CA LEU A 162 -2.51 -1.08 -10.11
C LEU A 162 -3.99 -1.37 -10.42
N ARG A 163 -4.58 -0.71 -11.42
CA ARG A 163 -5.96 -0.94 -11.87
C ARG A 163 -6.08 -2.22 -12.72
N PRO A 164 -7.28 -2.82 -12.83
CA PRO A 164 -8.58 -2.32 -12.34
C PRO A 164 -8.93 -2.70 -10.90
N GLU A 165 -8.34 -3.75 -10.33
CA GLU A 165 -8.75 -4.33 -9.04
C GLU A 165 -8.05 -3.67 -7.86
N THR A 166 -8.38 -2.40 -7.60
CA THR A 166 -7.87 -1.69 -6.43
C THR A 166 -8.85 -0.65 -5.90
N THR A 167 -8.87 -0.48 -4.58
CA THR A 167 -9.57 0.63 -3.90
C THR A 167 -8.62 1.74 -3.48
N LEU A 168 -7.32 1.64 -3.83
CA LEU A 168 -6.35 2.68 -3.52
C LEU A 168 -6.65 3.99 -4.24
N ASN A 169 -6.26 5.07 -3.60
CA ASN A 169 -6.27 6.41 -4.17
C ASN A 169 -4.95 7.11 -3.84
N ALA A 170 -4.80 8.35 -4.32
CA ALA A 170 -3.54 9.06 -4.21
C ALA A 170 -3.16 9.34 -2.73
N PRO A 171 -4.07 9.85 -1.88
CA PRO A 171 -3.84 9.96 -0.44
C PRO A 171 -3.42 8.66 0.24
N SER A 172 -4.11 7.55 -0.02
CA SER A 172 -3.86 6.29 0.69
C SER A 172 -2.52 5.65 0.32
N ILE A 173 -2.10 5.75 -0.95
CA ILE A 173 -0.74 5.36 -1.37
C ILE A 173 0.30 6.29 -0.79
N ALA A 174 0.08 7.61 -0.84
CA ALA A 174 1.03 8.55 -0.29
C ALA A 174 1.25 8.30 1.22
N LYS A 175 0.16 8.05 1.97
CA LYS A 175 0.24 7.68 3.38
C LYS A 175 1.05 6.42 3.59
N LEU A 176 0.80 5.37 2.81
CA LEU A 176 1.54 4.12 2.93
C LEU A 176 3.04 4.32 2.68
N ILE A 177 3.42 4.95 1.57
CA ILE A 177 4.83 5.19 1.22
C ILE A 177 5.49 6.11 2.25
N TYR A 178 4.79 7.13 2.73
CA TYR A 178 5.29 8.00 3.79
C TYR A 178 5.53 7.20 5.07
N SER A 179 4.56 6.37 5.47
CA SER A 179 4.65 5.58 6.70
C SER A 179 5.78 4.57 6.62
N LEU A 180 5.93 3.86 5.48
CA LEU A 180 7.04 2.92 5.26
C LEU A 180 8.40 3.58 5.53
N GLY A 181 8.64 4.80 5.04
CA GLY A 181 9.92 5.49 5.22
C GLY A 181 10.12 6.24 6.54
N ASN A 182 9.09 6.40 7.37
CA ASN A 182 9.15 7.27 8.56
C ASN A 182 8.73 6.59 9.87
N PHE A 183 8.16 5.38 9.79
CA PHE A 183 7.67 4.59 10.91
C PHE A 183 8.53 3.33 11.09
N SER A 184 8.40 2.66 12.24
CA SER A 184 9.05 1.37 12.45
C SER A 184 8.35 0.29 11.63
N VAL A 185 9.03 -0.24 10.60
CA VAL A 185 8.51 -1.29 9.72
C VAL A 185 8.89 -2.66 10.24
N ARG A 186 7.92 -3.59 10.29
CA ARG A 186 8.09 -4.97 10.76
C ARG A 186 7.53 -5.93 9.73
N PHE A 187 8.40 -6.75 9.15
CA PHE A 187 8.03 -7.83 8.23
C PHE A 187 7.90 -9.14 9.00
N LYS A 188 6.79 -9.85 8.83
CA LYS A 188 6.55 -11.15 9.45
C LYS A 188 5.75 -12.05 8.52
N ASP A 189 5.97 -13.35 8.64
CA ASP A 189 5.10 -14.35 8.02
C ASP A 189 3.95 -14.70 8.97
N ILE A 190 2.76 -14.97 8.42
CA ILE A 190 1.71 -15.62 9.20
C ILE A 190 2.20 -17.02 9.58
N PRO A 191 2.26 -17.37 10.87
CA PRO A 191 2.71 -18.68 11.30
C PRO A 191 1.68 -19.74 10.91
N THR A 192 2.12 -20.73 10.15
CA THR A 192 1.29 -21.85 9.67
C THR A 192 1.85 -23.18 10.16
N LEU A 193 0.96 -24.16 10.34
CA LEU A 193 1.33 -25.53 10.69
C LEU A 193 1.99 -26.26 9.50
N THR A 194 1.59 -25.91 8.28
CA THR A 194 2.14 -26.47 7.05
C THR A 194 2.62 -25.39 6.09
N LYS A 195 3.68 -25.67 5.32
CA LYS A 195 4.21 -24.75 4.30
C LYS A 195 3.42 -24.79 2.98
N ARG A 196 2.67 -25.87 2.75
CA ARG A 196 1.87 -26.17 1.56
C ARG A 196 0.43 -26.47 1.97
N PRO A 197 -0.55 -26.19 1.10
CA PRO A 197 -1.94 -26.54 1.37
C PRO A 197 -2.09 -28.06 1.51
N LEU A 198 -2.92 -28.48 2.45
CA LEU A 198 -3.39 -29.85 2.59
C LEU A 198 -4.71 -29.97 1.83
N SER A 199 -4.82 -30.97 0.95
CA SER A 199 -6.09 -31.34 0.33
C SER A 199 -6.89 -32.21 1.30
N ILE A 200 -8.08 -31.76 1.66
CA ILE A 200 -8.98 -32.43 2.60
C ILE A 200 -10.29 -32.71 1.88
N THR A 201 -10.64 -33.99 1.78
CA THR A 201 -11.92 -34.41 1.22
C THR A 201 -12.92 -34.63 2.33
N VAL A 202 -14.06 -33.92 2.27
CA VAL A 202 -15.18 -34.04 3.21
C VAL A 202 -16.44 -34.33 2.40
N GLY A 203 -16.94 -35.56 2.49
CA GLY A 203 -17.99 -36.03 1.58
C GLY A 203 -17.49 -36.01 0.13
N ASP A 204 -18.26 -35.38 -0.76
CA ASP A 204 -17.93 -35.28 -2.19
C ASP A 204 -17.08 -34.04 -2.55
N SER A 205 -16.69 -33.23 -1.56
CA SER A 205 -15.96 -31.97 -1.77
C SER A 205 -14.51 -32.07 -1.31
N THR A 206 -13.58 -31.58 -2.13
CA THR A 206 -12.15 -31.48 -1.79
C THR A 206 -11.78 -30.00 -1.58
N PHE A 207 -11.13 -29.71 -0.45
CA PHE A 207 -10.71 -28.37 -0.05
C PHE A 207 -9.20 -28.31 0.11
N GLU A 208 -8.58 -27.24 -0.36
CA GLU A 208 -7.16 -26.96 -0.12
C GLU A 208 -7.03 -25.96 1.02
N ARG A 209 -6.25 -26.30 2.07
CA ARG A 209 -6.14 -25.45 3.27
C ARG A 209 -4.72 -25.41 3.83
N ILE A 210 -4.27 -24.21 4.17
CA ILE A 210 -3.05 -23.97 4.95
C ILE A 210 -3.47 -23.56 6.36
N TYR A 211 -3.29 -24.44 7.34
CA TYR A 211 -3.73 -24.18 8.70
C TYR A 211 -2.79 -23.21 9.41
N ILE A 212 -3.34 -22.17 10.04
CA ILE A 212 -2.57 -21.28 10.91
C ILE A 212 -2.22 -21.97 12.23
N ASP A 213 -1.08 -21.57 12.80
CA ASP A 213 -0.67 -21.95 14.16
C ASP A 213 -1.30 -20.96 15.15
N THR A 214 -2.42 -21.36 15.76
CA THR A 214 -3.28 -20.47 16.56
C THR A 214 -2.56 -19.86 17.77
N GLU A 215 -1.69 -20.62 18.42
CA GLU A 215 -0.91 -20.13 19.56
C GLU A 215 0.03 -18.99 19.16
N LYS A 216 0.74 -19.14 18.04
CA LYS A 216 1.64 -18.09 17.52
C LYS A 216 0.88 -16.90 16.93
N ILE A 217 -0.30 -17.14 16.35
CA ILE A 217 -1.18 -16.04 15.90
C ILE A 217 -1.62 -15.18 17.08
N GLN A 218 -1.95 -15.79 18.22
CA GLN A 218 -2.35 -15.05 19.41
C GLN A 218 -1.22 -14.15 19.95
N GLN A 219 0.04 -14.60 19.86
CA GLN A 219 1.20 -13.77 20.18
C GLN A 219 1.31 -12.59 19.20
N LEU A 220 1.19 -12.86 17.90
CA LEU A 220 1.28 -11.85 16.85
C LEU A 220 0.17 -10.80 16.94
N LYS A 221 -1.03 -11.21 17.36
CA LYS A 221 -2.19 -10.34 17.58
C LYS A 221 -1.90 -9.23 18.60
N ASN A 222 -1.26 -9.57 19.71
CA ASN A 222 -0.92 -8.60 20.76
C ASN A 222 0.08 -7.55 20.27
N GLU A 223 0.91 -7.88 19.27
CA GLU A 223 1.92 -6.96 18.74
C GLU A 223 1.38 -6.01 17.67
N ILE A 224 0.25 -6.36 17.03
CA ILE A 224 -0.33 -5.63 15.89
C ILE A 224 -1.59 -4.86 16.29
N GLY A 225 -2.49 -5.50 17.04
CA GLY A 225 -3.79 -4.96 17.44
C GLY A 225 -3.88 -4.46 18.89
N GLY A 226 -2.92 -4.83 19.75
CA GLY A 226 -2.82 -4.38 21.15
C GLY A 226 -2.08 -3.06 21.24
#